data_AF-A0A7V8Y002-F1
#
_entry.id   AF-A0A7V8Y002-F1
#
_cell.length_a   1.000
_cell.length_b   1.000
_cell.length_c   1.000
_cell.angle_alpha   90.00
_cell.angle_beta   90.00
_cell.angle_gamma   90.00
#
_symmetry.space_group_name_H-M   'P 1'
#
loop_
_entity.id
_entity.type
_entity.pdbx_description
1 polymer ?
#
loop_
_entity_poly.entity_id
_entity_poly.type
_entity_poly.pdbx_seq_one_letter_code
_entity_poly.pdbx_strand_id
1 'polypeptide(L)'
;MPIDYVNLFALVSVAVVAPLLMDLLRLPVPDAVAMILIGIAVGSSGLGWIRLDSTVELLGSLGLAYLLFVAGMEVRLDVLRGNALVTGLVAFVLSVGIAVGLAVALYATGLIINVGVIVATLLTTSLGIVVVVLKDTGMLNTPMGQLTLLGGLLGDFTSVALISVIAPADGATLGSTLRGLAIFCVGDPRLVRRRRRGVGDQRPGRAERRRRRDPHQGGGRGVRPAGTDLLRHDRRDVRSWRAGRQRCRPRPGADPAGGDGGHPGAADAAVRPDAHQA
;
A
#
# COMPACT_ATOMS: atom_id res chain seq x y z
N MET A 1 23.44 35.03 -12.03
CA MET A 1 23.07 34.49 -10.71
C MET A 1 24.31 33.81 -10.15
N PRO A 2 24.89 34.26 -9.03
CA PRO A 2 26.06 33.61 -8.45
C PRO A 2 25.67 32.22 -7.93
N ILE A 3 26.45 31.20 -8.30
CA ILE A 3 26.26 29.81 -7.84
C ILE A 3 27.09 29.65 -6.56
N ASP A 4 26.43 29.35 -5.45
CA ASP A 4 27.10 29.06 -4.18
C ASP A 4 27.58 27.60 -4.16
N TYR A 5 28.76 27.36 -4.73
CA TYR A 5 29.36 26.03 -4.83
C TYR A 5 29.54 25.33 -3.48
N VAL A 6 29.81 26.09 -2.41
CA VAL A 6 29.93 25.56 -1.04
C VAL A 6 28.61 24.97 -0.57
N ASN A 7 27.49 25.64 -0.87
CA ASN A 7 26.16 25.20 -0.48
C ASN A 7 25.76 23.92 -1.24
N LEU A 8 26.04 23.87 -2.54
CA LEU A 8 25.78 22.69 -3.37
C LEU A 8 26.65 21.50 -2.96
N PHE A 9 27.93 21.74 -2.65
CA PHE A 9 28.83 20.71 -2.13
C PHE A 9 28.34 20.15 -0.79
N ALA A 10 27.90 21.03 0.13
CA ALA A 10 27.32 20.61 1.41
C ALA A 10 26.04 19.78 1.20
N LEU A 11 25.14 20.21 0.30
CA LEU A 11 23.92 19.47 -0.03
C LEU A 11 24.21 18.06 -0.55
N VAL A 12 25.10 17.93 -1.53
CA VAL A 12 25.47 16.62 -2.11
C VAL A 12 26.17 15.75 -1.06
N SER A 13 27.04 16.33 -0.23
CA SER A 13 27.69 15.62 0.86
C SER A 13 26.67 15.06 1.85
N VAL A 14 25.68 15.86 2.26
CA VAL A 14 24.59 15.42 3.13
C VAL A 14 23.75 14.33 2.47
N ALA A 15 23.41 14.47 1.18
CA ALA A 15 22.62 13.48 0.45
C ALA A 15 23.31 12.11 0.34
N VAL A 16 24.64 12.07 0.33
CA VAL A 16 25.44 10.82 0.35
C VAL A 16 25.60 10.28 1.77
N VAL A 17 25.93 11.15 2.72
CA VAL A 17 26.22 10.74 4.11
C VAL A 17 24.97 10.28 4.85
N ALA A 18 23.81 10.91 4.61
CA ALA A 18 22.56 10.59 5.29
C ALA A 18 22.13 9.12 5.15
N PRO A 19 21.93 8.56 3.94
CA PRO A 19 21.56 7.16 3.79
C PRO A 19 22.68 6.22 4.27
N LEU A 20 23.95 6.57 4.02
CA LEU A 20 25.09 5.75 4.46
C LEU A 20 25.16 5.64 5.99
N LEU A 21 24.83 6.72 6.70
CA LEU A 21 24.76 6.74 8.15
C LEU A 21 23.57 5.93 8.68
N MET A 22 22.41 5.97 8.00
CA MET A 22 21.26 5.15 8.37
C MET A 22 21.55 3.65 8.22
N ASP A 23 22.18 3.27 7.10
CA ASP A 23 22.62 1.88 6.86
C ASP A 23 23.62 1.41 7.90
N LEU A 24 24.59 2.26 8.27
CA LEU A 24 25.61 1.94 9.27
C LEU A 24 25.02 1.77 10.67
N LEU A 25 24.08 2.65 11.05
CA LEU A 25 23.42 2.63 12.36
C LEU A 25 22.28 1.60 12.44
N ARG A 26 21.89 0.97 11.33
CA ARG A 26 20.81 -0.01 11.22
C ARG A 26 19.48 0.48 11.81
N LEU A 27 19.17 1.76 11.58
CA LEU A 27 17.92 2.36 12.04
C LEU A 27 16.74 1.83 11.20
N PRO A 28 15.60 1.45 11.80
CA PRO A 28 14.44 0.90 11.08
C PRO A 28 13.57 2.01 10.46
N VAL A 29 14.18 3.05 9.89
CA VAL A 29 13.51 4.22 9.34
C VAL A 29 13.76 4.27 7.83
N PRO A 30 12.76 4.57 6.97
CA PRO A 30 12.99 4.76 5.55
C PRO A 30 14.03 5.85 5.29
N ASP A 31 14.96 5.61 4.38
CA ASP A 31 16.08 6.51 4.09
C ASP A 31 15.60 7.92 3.74
N ALA A 32 14.51 8.04 2.98
CA ALA A 32 13.89 9.32 2.66
C ALA A 32 13.50 10.15 3.88
N VAL A 33 12.98 9.53 4.94
CA VAL A 33 12.58 10.24 6.17
C VAL A 33 13.81 10.75 6.90
N ALA A 34 14.87 9.93 6.98
CA ALA A 34 16.13 10.33 7.58
C ALA A 34 16.79 11.49 6.82
N MET A 35 16.76 11.45 5.49
CA MET A 35 17.27 12.55 4.64
C MET A 35 16.51 13.86 4.89
N ILE A 36 15.19 13.82 5.08
CA ILE A 36 14.40 15.01 5.44
C ILE A 36 14.81 15.54 6.81
N LEU A 37 14.94 14.66 7.83
CA LEU A 37 15.31 15.08 9.19
C LEU A 37 16.72 15.69 9.25
N ILE A 38 17.69 15.07 8.58
CA ILE A 38 19.05 15.61 8.49
C ILE A 38 19.06 16.93 7.71
N GLY A 39 18.28 17.01 6.62
CA GLY A 39 18.09 18.24 5.86
C GLY A 39 17.55 19.39 6.71
N ILE A 40 16.54 19.13 7.56
CA ILE A 40 15.99 20.11 8.50
C ILE A 40 17.04 20.52 9.54
N ALA A 41 17.79 19.55 10.09
CA ALA A 41 18.82 19.81 11.09
C ALA A 41 19.97 20.66 10.53
N VAL A 42 20.43 20.38 9.32
CA VAL A 42 21.58 21.08 8.69
C VAL A 42 21.17 22.38 7.98
N GLY A 43 19.91 22.45 7.54
CA GLY A 43 19.33 23.60 6.84
C GLY A 43 19.12 24.83 7.72
N SER A 44 18.51 25.86 7.14
CA SER A 44 18.24 27.16 7.80
C SER A 44 17.40 27.07 9.08
N SER A 45 16.55 26.05 9.22
CA SER A 45 15.74 25.82 10.42
C SER A 45 16.53 25.24 11.60
N GLY A 46 17.69 24.65 11.36
CA GLY A 46 18.55 24.06 12.39
C GLY A 46 19.87 24.82 12.52
N LEU A 47 20.96 24.25 11.98
CA LEU A 47 22.32 24.80 12.10
C LEU A 47 22.60 25.95 11.12
N GLY A 48 21.80 26.12 10.08
CA GLY A 48 21.95 27.22 9.11
C GLY A 48 23.14 27.08 8.16
N TRP A 49 23.70 25.88 8.01
CA TRP A 49 24.83 25.63 7.11
C TRP A 49 24.42 25.61 5.64
N ILE A 50 23.24 25.07 5.36
CA ILE A 50 22.67 25.01 4.00
C ILE A 50 21.55 26.04 3.89
N ARG A 51 21.61 26.87 2.85
CA ARG A 51 20.58 27.87 2.53
C ARG A 51 19.79 27.45 1.29
N LEU A 52 18.53 27.85 1.20
CA LEU A 52 17.78 27.71 -0.05
C LEU A 52 18.27 28.79 -1.01
N ASP A 53 18.94 28.38 -2.08
CA ASP A 53 19.26 29.20 -3.24
C ASP A 53 18.53 28.66 -4.49
N SER A 54 18.50 29.45 -5.57
CA SER A 54 17.79 29.08 -6.80
C SER A 54 18.30 27.79 -7.45
N THR A 55 19.57 27.43 -7.22
CA THR A 55 20.16 26.18 -7.73
C THR A 55 19.65 24.99 -6.93
N VAL A 56 19.62 25.10 -5.61
CA VAL A 56 19.05 24.07 -4.71
C VAL A 56 17.56 23.85 -5.00
N GLU A 57 16.80 24.91 -5.23
CA GLU A 57 15.38 24.85 -5.58
C GLU A 57 15.15 24.17 -6.94
N LEU A 58 15.95 24.52 -7.94
CA LEU A 58 15.94 23.87 -9.26
C LEU A 58 16.30 22.38 -9.14
N LEU A 59 17.34 22.04 -8.37
CA LEU A 59 17.77 20.66 -8.20
C LEU A 59 16.73 19.83 -7.43
N GLY A 60 16.08 20.42 -6.42
CA GLY A 60 14.99 19.80 -5.67
C GLY A 60 13.75 19.53 -6.53
N SER A 61 13.34 20.49 -7.35
CA SER A 61 12.21 20.32 -8.28
C SER A 61 12.50 19.30 -9.38
N LEU A 62 13.72 19.31 -9.96
CA LEU A 62 14.15 18.29 -10.92
C LEU A 62 14.25 16.90 -10.29
N GLY A 63 14.80 16.80 -9.07
CA GLY A 63 14.89 15.55 -8.32
C GLY A 63 13.51 14.96 -8.02
N LEU A 64 12.58 15.79 -7.54
CA LEU A 64 11.19 15.39 -7.31
C LEU A 64 10.52 14.93 -8.61
N ALA A 65 10.67 15.69 -9.71
CA ALA A 65 10.12 15.32 -11.01
C ALA A 65 10.70 13.99 -11.51
N TYR A 66 11.99 13.76 -11.33
CA TYR A 66 12.66 12.50 -11.68
C TYR A 66 12.13 11.32 -10.86
N LEU A 67 11.96 11.48 -9.54
CA LEU A 67 11.44 10.42 -8.67
C LEU A 67 10.00 10.06 -9.02
N LEU A 68 9.15 11.07 -9.27
CA LEU A 68 7.78 10.87 -9.73
C LEU A 68 7.75 10.21 -11.12
N PHE A 69 8.67 10.56 -12.01
CA PHE A 69 8.81 9.93 -13.33
C PHE A 69 9.19 8.45 -13.24
N VAL A 70 10.24 8.13 -12.47
CA VAL A 70 10.67 6.73 -12.25
C VAL A 70 9.55 5.91 -11.65
N ALA A 71 8.86 6.43 -10.65
CA ALA A 71 7.74 5.75 -10.05
C ALA A 71 6.59 5.54 -11.05
N GLY A 72 6.30 6.56 -11.86
CA GLY A 72 5.35 6.46 -12.96
C GLY A 72 5.67 5.33 -13.94
N MET A 73 6.94 5.11 -14.26
CA MET A 73 7.39 3.99 -15.09
C MET A 73 7.27 2.62 -14.41
N GLU A 74 7.33 2.57 -13.08
CA GLU A 74 7.15 1.33 -12.32
C GLU A 74 5.67 1.01 -12.01
N VAL A 75 4.74 1.96 -12.21
CA VAL A 75 3.32 1.73 -11.95
C VAL A 75 2.74 0.74 -12.97
N ARG A 76 2.16 -0.36 -12.46
CA ARG A 76 1.51 -1.39 -13.28
C ARG A 76 0.00 -1.24 -13.22
N LEU A 77 -0.54 -0.51 -14.21
CA LEU A 77 -1.99 -0.32 -14.36
C LEU A 77 -2.76 -1.63 -14.58
N ASP A 78 -2.08 -2.70 -14.98
CA ASP A 78 -2.66 -4.03 -15.17
C ASP A 78 -3.17 -4.63 -13.87
N VAL A 79 -2.47 -4.35 -12.76
CA VAL A 79 -2.83 -4.79 -11.41
C VAL A 79 -4.02 -3.98 -10.87
N LEU A 80 -4.20 -2.75 -11.34
CA LEU A 80 -5.33 -1.85 -11.03
C LEU A 80 -6.59 -2.19 -11.85
N ARG A 81 -6.84 -3.46 -12.19
CA ARG A 81 -8.03 -3.85 -12.96
C ARG A 81 -9.01 -4.64 -12.11
N GLY A 82 -10.28 -4.54 -12.50
CA GLY A 82 -11.36 -5.31 -11.88
C GLY A 82 -11.61 -4.90 -10.43
N ASN A 83 -11.47 -5.86 -9.51
CA ASN A 83 -11.88 -5.67 -8.12
C ASN A 83 -10.98 -4.67 -7.38
N ALA A 84 -9.68 -4.63 -7.68
CA ALA A 84 -8.74 -3.68 -7.06
C ALA A 84 -9.12 -2.22 -7.35
N LEU A 85 -9.50 -1.91 -8.60
CA LEU A 85 -9.97 -0.58 -8.98
C LEU A 85 -11.24 -0.18 -8.22
N VAL A 86 -12.18 -1.12 -8.10
CA VAL A 86 -13.43 -0.89 -7.37
C VAL A 86 -13.14 -0.65 -5.89
N THR A 87 -12.26 -1.46 -5.29
CA THR A 87 -11.85 -1.28 -3.89
C THR A 87 -11.18 0.08 -3.68
N GLY A 88 -10.24 0.47 -4.56
CA GLY A 88 -9.56 1.76 -4.49
C GLY A 88 -10.54 2.94 -4.62
N LEU A 89 -11.49 2.85 -5.55
CA LEU A 89 -12.48 3.90 -5.74
C LEU A 89 -13.50 3.98 -4.58
N VAL A 90 -13.91 2.84 -4.04
CA VAL A 90 -14.78 2.81 -2.84
C VAL A 90 -14.06 3.43 -1.65
N ALA A 91 -12.78 3.09 -1.45
CA ALA A 91 -11.96 3.70 -0.40
C ALA A 91 -11.82 5.21 -0.62
N PHE A 92 -11.59 5.65 -1.86
CA PHE A 92 -11.51 7.07 -2.20
C PHE A 92 -12.82 7.83 -1.91
N VAL A 93 -13.97 7.29 -2.33
CA VAL A 93 -15.28 7.90 -2.04
C VAL A 93 -15.55 7.95 -0.53
N LEU A 94 -15.13 6.93 0.22
CA LEU A 94 -15.22 6.93 1.67
C LEU A 94 -14.35 8.03 2.29
N SER A 95 -13.10 8.20 1.82
CA SER A 95 -12.22 9.29 2.25
C SER A 95 -12.81 10.67 1.95
N VAL A 96 -13.43 10.85 0.78
CA VAL A 96 -14.17 12.08 0.44
C VAL A 96 -15.33 12.32 1.39
N GLY A 97 -16.11 11.28 1.70
CA GLY A 97 -17.19 11.37 2.68
C GLY A 97 -16.71 11.80 4.06
N ILE A 98 -15.59 11.25 4.53
CA ILE A 98 -14.96 11.62 5.80
C ILE A 98 -14.49 13.08 5.76
N ALA A 99 -13.83 13.50 4.68
CA ALA A 99 -13.35 14.89 4.51
C ALA A 99 -14.50 15.90 4.54
N VAL A 100 -15.59 15.63 3.81
CA VAL A 100 -16.79 16.47 3.82
C VAL A 100 -17.46 16.47 5.19
N GLY A 101 -17.61 15.31 5.81
CA GLY A 101 -18.21 15.19 7.14
C GLY A 101 -17.44 16.00 8.20
N LEU A 102 -16.11 15.89 8.21
CA LEU A 102 -15.26 16.63 9.13
C LEU A 102 -15.30 18.14 8.85
N ALA A 103 -15.25 18.55 7.58
CA ALA A 103 -15.36 19.96 7.22
C ALA A 103 -16.70 20.57 7.63
N VAL A 104 -17.82 19.86 7.44
CA VAL A 104 -19.14 20.31 7.90
C VAL A 104 -19.21 20.39 9.42
N ALA A 105 -18.63 19.43 10.14
CA ALA A 105 -18.57 19.48 11.60
C ALA A 105 -17.78 20.69 12.10
N LEU A 106 -16.63 21.00 11.49
CA LEU A 106 -15.82 22.18 11.81
C LEU A 106 -16.53 23.50 11.46
N TYR A 107 -17.33 23.51 10.39
CA TYR A 107 -18.14 24.67 10.02
C TYR A 107 -19.23 24.93 11.06
N ALA A 108 -19.85 23.87 11.57
CA ALA A 108 -20.90 23.99 12.59
C ALA A 108 -20.36 24.54 13.92
N THR A 109 -19.09 24.32 14.26
CA THR A 109 -18.46 24.93 15.45
C THR A 109 -18.00 26.37 15.23
N GLY A 110 -18.19 26.93 14.03
CA GLY A 110 -17.76 28.29 13.68
C GLY A 110 -16.23 28.45 13.54
N LEU A 111 -15.48 27.34 13.49
CA LEU A 111 -14.01 27.38 13.39
C LEU A 111 -13.50 27.71 11.99
N ILE A 112 -14.33 27.44 10.98
CA ILE A 112 -13.99 27.62 9.57
C ILE A 112 -15.09 28.38 8.83
N ILE A 113 -14.68 29.15 7.83
CA ILE A 113 -15.58 29.91 6.95
C ILE A 113 -15.81 29.16 5.63
N ASN A 114 -14.77 28.47 5.14
CA ASN A 114 -14.71 27.92 3.79
C ASN A 114 -14.63 26.39 3.83
N VAL A 115 -15.78 25.71 3.74
CA VAL A 115 -15.86 24.24 3.78
C VAL A 115 -15.05 23.61 2.64
N GLY A 116 -15.15 24.19 1.45
CA GLY A 116 -14.52 23.64 0.25
C GLY A 116 -13.00 23.62 0.28
N VAL A 117 -12.38 24.66 0.83
CA VAL A 117 -10.92 24.73 1.00
C VAL A 117 -10.45 23.65 1.97
N ILE A 118 -11.19 23.44 3.07
CA ILE A 118 -10.87 22.40 4.05
C ILE A 118 -11.03 21.01 3.45
N VAL A 119 -12.12 20.75 2.73
CA VAL A 119 -12.33 19.46 2.04
C VAL A 119 -11.18 19.17 1.08
N ALA A 120 -10.80 20.14 0.25
CA ALA A 120 -9.71 19.93 -0.69
C ALA A 120 -8.35 19.75 0.01
N THR A 121 -8.10 20.50 1.09
CA THR A 121 -6.89 20.33 1.91
C THR A 121 -6.83 18.91 2.50
N LEU A 122 -7.95 18.40 3.03
CA LEU A 122 -8.05 17.04 3.58
C LEU A 122 -7.93 15.93 2.52
N LEU A 123 -8.25 16.23 1.25
CA LEU A 123 -8.10 15.32 0.13
C LEU A 123 -6.69 15.31 -0.47
N THR A 124 -5.91 16.37 -0.25
CA THR A 124 -4.55 16.49 -0.80
C THR A 124 -3.64 15.46 -0.15
N THR A 125 -2.89 14.73 -0.97
CA THR A 125 -1.91 13.75 -0.50
C THR A 125 -0.51 14.19 -0.96
N SER A 126 0.54 13.82 -0.22
CA SER A 126 1.91 14.03 -0.70
C SER A 126 2.38 12.80 -1.48
N LEU A 127 1.92 12.65 -2.73
CA LEU A 127 2.27 11.48 -3.55
C LEU A 127 3.78 11.32 -3.72
N GLY A 128 4.53 12.44 -3.80
CA GLY A 128 6.00 12.42 -3.91
C GLY A 128 6.69 11.64 -2.80
N ILE A 129 6.34 11.92 -1.53
CA ILE A 129 6.95 11.21 -0.39
C ILE A 129 6.47 9.76 -0.35
N VAL A 130 5.17 9.53 -0.57
CA VAL A 130 4.59 8.17 -0.59
C VAL A 130 5.30 7.29 -1.61
N VAL A 131 5.53 7.81 -2.81
CA VAL A 131 6.26 7.14 -3.88
C VAL A 131 7.66 6.75 -3.46
N VAL A 132 8.41 7.69 -2.89
CA VAL A 132 9.80 7.44 -2.47
C VAL A 132 9.86 6.38 -1.39
N VAL A 133 9.00 6.47 -0.37
CA VAL A 133 8.93 5.48 0.72
C VAL A 133 8.54 4.09 0.19
N LEU A 134 7.58 4.00 -0.73
CA LEU A 134 7.19 2.72 -1.35
C LEU A 134 8.31 2.12 -2.21
N LYS A 135 9.14 2.96 -2.84
CA LYS A 135 10.31 2.53 -3.60
C LYS A 135 11.41 2.01 -2.67
N ASP A 136 11.76 2.77 -1.64
CA ASP A 136 12.81 2.43 -0.66
C ASP A 136 12.47 1.12 0.07
N THR A 137 11.20 0.90 0.39
CA THR A 137 10.72 -0.34 1.03
C THR A 137 10.47 -1.50 0.06
N GLY A 138 10.64 -1.29 -1.25
CA GLY A 138 10.35 -2.30 -2.28
C GLY A 138 8.85 -2.67 -2.41
N MET A 139 7.96 -1.87 -1.83
CA MET A 139 6.52 -2.12 -1.80
C MET A 139 5.75 -1.55 -2.99
N LEU A 140 6.39 -0.76 -3.87
CA LEU A 140 5.76 -0.08 -5.01
C LEU A 140 4.95 -1.03 -5.91
N ASN A 141 5.44 -2.25 -6.09
CA ASN A 141 4.86 -3.27 -6.96
C ASN A 141 3.80 -4.16 -6.28
N THR A 142 3.54 -3.96 -4.99
CA THR A 142 2.55 -4.76 -4.24
C THR A 142 1.13 -4.26 -4.49
N PRO A 143 0.09 -5.10 -4.31
CA PRO A 143 -1.30 -4.64 -4.42
C PRO A 143 -1.62 -3.48 -3.48
N MET A 144 -1.04 -3.48 -2.27
CA MET A 144 -1.19 -2.40 -1.30
C MET A 144 -0.55 -1.11 -1.83
N GLY A 145 0.71 -1.17 -2.28
CA GLY A 145 1.39 0.01 -2.83
C GLY A 145 0.67 0.59 -4.05
N GLN A 146 0.23 -0.27 -4.95
CA GLN A 146 -0.54 0.10 -6.14
C GLN A 146 -1.90 0.75 -5.80
N LEU A 147 -2.60 0.28 -4.77
CA LEU A 147 -3.82 0.91 -4.25
C LEU A 147 -3.55 2.27 -3.61
N THR A 148 -2.45 2.40 -2.86
CA THR A 148 -2.04 3.68 -2.25
C THR A 148 -1.70 4.72 -3.31
N LEU A 149 -0.97 4.32 -4.37
CA LEU A 149 -0.67 5.21 -5.51
C LEU A 149 -1.95 5.67 -6.23
N LEU A 150 -2.88 4.75 -6.47
CA LEU A 150 -4.19 5.10 -7.05
C LEU A 150 -4.96 6.09 -6.18
N GLY A 151 -5.03 5.83 -4.88
CA GLY A 151 -5.73 6.70 -3.93
C GLY A 151 -5.10 8.10 -3.85
N GLY A 152 -3.77 8.17 -3.77
CA GLY A 152 -3.03 9.44 -3.75
C GLY A 152 -3.20 10.25 -5.03
N LEU A 153 -3.08 9.60 -6.20
CA LEU A 153 -3.33 10.25 -7.50
C LEU A 153 -4.76 10.81 -7.59
N LEU A 154 -5.77 10.01 -7.22
CA LEU A 154 -7.15 10.47 -7.20
C LEU A 154 -7.33 11.65 -6.25
N GLY A 155 -6.73 11.61 -5.06
CA GLY A 155 -6.73 12.70 -4.09
C GLY A 155 -6.16 13.99 -4.66
N ASP A 156 -4.97 13.93 -5.25
CA ASP A 156 -4.26 15.10 -5.79
C ASP A 156 -5.01 15.71 -6.97
N PHE A 157 -5.50 14.90 -7.92
CA PHE A 157 -6.32 15.39 -9.02
C PHE A 157 -7.63 16.01 -8.55
N THR A 158 -8.30 15.37 -7.58
CA THR A 158 -9.57 15.87 -7.04
C THR A 158 -9.36 17.18 -6.29
N SER A 159 -8.34 17.25 -5.44
CA SER A 159 -8.03 18.46 -4.65
C SER A 159 -7.69 19.64 -5.55
N VAL A 160 -6.80 19.46 -6.53
CA VAL A 160 -6.43 20.53 -7.46
C VAL A 160 -7.63 20.97 -8.29
N ALA A 161 -8.45 20.03 -8.79
CA ALA A 161 -9.68 20.35 -9.50
C ALA A 161 -10.66 21.13 -8.59
N LEU A 162 -10.77 20.75 -7.33
CA LEU A 162 -11.67 21.39 -6.36
C LEU A 162 -11.20 22.81 -6.01
N ILE A 163 -9.90 23.02 -5.74
CA ILE A 163 -9.33 24.38 -5.57
C ILE A 163 -9.59 25.23 -6.81
N SER A 164 -9.36 24.68 -8.01
CA SER A 164 -9.51 25.45 -9.25
C SER A 164 -10.95 25.92 -9.49
N VAL A 165 -11.95 25.17 -9.03
CA VAL A 165 -13.37 25.55 -9.14
C VAL A 165 -13.80 26.50 -8.02
N ILE A 166 -13.20 26.38 -6.83
CA ILE A 166 -13.61 27.11 -5.63
C ILE A 166 -12.88 28.46 -5.49
N ALA A 167 -11.62 28.55 -5.91
CA ALA A 167 -10.82 29.78 -5.79
C ALA A 167 -11.42 31.00 -6.51
N PRO A 168 -12.09 30.87 -7.68
CA PRO A 168 -12.77 32.00 -8.32
C PRO A 168 -14.11 32.38 -7.67
N ALA A 169 -14.66 31.55 -6.79
CA ALA A 169 -15.93 31.82 -6.12
C ALA A 169 -15.66 32.58 -4.82
N ASP A 170 -16.00 33.87 -4.79
CA ASP A 170 -15.96 34.71 -3.59
C ASP A 170 -16.93 34.16 -2.52
N GLY A 171 -16.44 33.22 -1.72
CA GLY A 171 -17.21 32.46 -0.72
C GLY A 171 -17.31 30.98 -1.09
N ALA A 172 -16.48 30.14 -0.45
CA ALA A 172 -16.54 28.69 -0.60
C ALA A 172 -17.69 28.11 0.24
N THR A 173 -18.92 28.45 -0.13
CA THR A 173 -20.13 27.93 0.50
C THR A 173 -20.24 26.41 0.24
N LEU A 174 -20.92 25.70 1.14
CA LEU A 174 -21.24 24.27 0.98
C LEU A 174 -21.78 23.93 -0.41
N GLY A 175 -22.58 24.82 -1.01
CA GLY A 175 -23.13 24.67 -2.36
C GLY A 175 -22.09 24.68 -3.48
N SER A 176 -21.05 25.51 -3.42
CA SER A 176 -19.98 25.52 -4.43
C SER A 176 -19.07 24.30 -4.28
N THR A 177 -18.86 23.85 -3.05
CA THR A 177 -18.12 22.61 -2.75
C THR A 177 -18.85 21.38 -3.28
N LEU A 178 -20.16 21.26 -2.99
CA LEU A 178 -20.99 20.18 -3.50
C LEU A 178 -21.10 20.22 -5.03
N ARG A 179 -21.14 21.41 -5.63
CA ARG A 179 -21.15 21.56 -7.09
C ARG A 179 -19.82 21.14 -7.71
N GLY A 180 -18.69 21.53 -7.14
CA GLY A 180 -17.36 21.09 -7.58
C GLY A 180 -17.20 19.57 -7.47
N LEU A 181 -17.60 19.01 -6.32
CA LEU A 181 -17.60 17.57 -6.10
C LEU A 181 -18.58 16.85 -7.04
N ALA A 182 -19.74 17.43 -7.31
CA ALA A 182 -20.71 16.87 -8.24
C ALA A 182 -20.20 16.91 -9.68
N ILE A 183 -19.56 17.99 -10.14
CA ILE A 183 -18.94 18.05 -11.47
C ILE A 183 -17.87 16.95 -11.60
N PHE A 184 -17.04 16.80 -10.58
CA PHE A 184 -15.99 15.78 -10.55
C PHE A 184 -16.56 14.34 -10.50
N CYS A 185 -17.55 14.09 -9.63
CA CYS A 185 -18.17 12.77 -9.45
C CYS A 185 -19.14 12.38 -10.58
N VAL A 186 -19.90 13.33 -11.14
CA VAL A 186 -20.82 13.14 -12.28
C VAL A 186 -20.04 12.98 -13.58
N GLY A 187 -18.78 13.42 -13.61
CA GLY A 187 -17.81 13.07 -14.66
C GLY A 187 -17.63 11.56 -14.84
N ASP A 188 -17.87 10.71 -13.83
CA ASP A 188 -17.72 9.26 -14.04
C ASP A 188 -18.52 8.25 -13.16
N PRO A 189 -19.86 8.32 -13.09
CA PRO A 189 -20.66 7.24 -12.52
C PRO A 189 -20.86 6.06 -13.50
N ARG A 190 -20.40 6.18 -14.75
CA ARG A 190 -20.59 5.17 -15.81
C ARG A 190 -19.51 4.08 -15.80
N LEU A 191 -18.28 4.37 -15.34
CA LEU A 191 -17.21 3.36 -15.27
C LEU A 191 -17.40 2.31 -14.17
N VAL A 192 -17.95 2.70 -13.02
CA VAL A 192 -18.14 1.77 -11.88
C VAL A 192 -19.32 0.83 -12.12
N ARG A 193 -20.40 1.33 -12.71
CA ARG A 193 -21.67 0.59 -12.80
C ARG A 193 -21.70 -0.42 -13.96
N ARG A 194 -20.90 -0.23 -15.02
CA ARG A 194 -20.86 -1.17 -16.16
C ARG A 194 -20.09 -2.47 -15.89
N ARG A 195 -19.15 -2.51 -14.92
CA ARG A 195 -18.26 -3.68 -14.74
C ARG A 195 -18.79 -4.77 -13.79
N ARG A 196 -19.87 -4.53 -13.05
CA ARG A 196 -20.53 -5.56 -12.23
C ARG A 196 -21.24 -6.65 -13.05
N ARG A 197 -21.41 -6.50 -14.37
CA ARG A 197 -22.02 -7.53 -15.23
C ARG A 197 -21.01 -8.50 -15.87
N GLY A 198 -19.70 -8.29 -15.70
CA GLY A 198 -18.67 -9.15 -16.27
C GLY A 198 -18.10 -10.22 -15.32
N VAL A 199 -18.49 -10.22 -14.05
CA VAL A 199 -18.06 -11.22 -13.04
C VAL A 199 -19.15 -12.29 -12.91
N GLY A 200 -19.55 -12.85 -14.05
CA GLY A 200 -20.39 -14.02 -14.14
C GLY A 200 -19.63 -15.10 -14.89
N ASP A 201 -19.24 -16.15 -14.17
CA ASP A 201 -18.98 -17.49 -14.70
C ASP A 201 -17.78 -17.67 -15.65
N GLN A 202 -16.56 -17.50 -15.15
CA GLN A 202 -15.42 -18.28 -15.68
C GLN A 202 -15.30 -19.59 -14.91
N ARG A 203 -16.26 -20.50 -15.12
CA ARG A 203 -16.02 -21.92 -14.92
C ARG A 203 -15.04 -22.37 -16.00
N PRO A 204 -13.88 -22.96 -15.67
CA PRO A 204 -13.01 -23.51 -16.70
C PRO A 204 -13.77 -24.59 -17.47
N GLY A 205 -14.00 -24.28 -18.75
CA GLY A 205 -14.81 -25.08 -19.65
C GLY A 205 -14.27 -26.50 -19.78
N ARG A 206 -15.20 -27.45 -19.74
CA ARG A 206 -15.09 -28.89 -20.02
C ARG A 206 -14.57 -29.22 -21.45
N ALA A 207 -13.85 -28.33 -22.11
CA ALA A 207 -13.37 -28.52 -23.48
C ALA A 207 -12.14 -29.45 -23.58
N GLU A 208 -11.34 -29.58 -22.52
CA GLU A 208 -10.13 -30.41 -22.54
C GLU A 208 -10.40 -31.91 -22.28
N ARG A 209 -11.61 -32.28 -21.85
CA ARG A 209 -11.96 -33.69 -21.56
C ARG A 209 -12.38 -34.51 -22.77
N ARG A 210 -12.56 -33.90 -23.95
CA ARG A 210 -12.95 -34.61 -25.18
C ARG A 210 -11.78 -34.97 -26.12
N ARG A 211 -10.57 -34.44 -25.91
CA ARG A 211 -9.38 -34.81 -26.72
C ARG A 211 -8.55 -35.98 -26.17
N ARG A 212 -8.99 -36.63 -25.09
CA ARG A 212 -8.35 -37.83 -24.51
C ARG A 212 -9.13 -39.13 -24.73
N ARG A 213 -10.10 -39.13 -25.64
CA ARG A 213 -10.79 -40.35 -26.08
C ARG A 213 -10.69 -40.45 -27.59
N ASP A 214 -9.55 -40.92 -28.07
CA ASP A 214 -9.46 -41.72 -29.30
C ASP A 214 -8.20 -42.59 -29.21
N PRO A 215 -8.34 -43.90 -28.97
CA PRO A 215 -7.31 -44.89 -29.24
C PRO A 215 -7.58 -45.57 -30.61
N HIS A 216 -6.49 -45.96 -31.30
CA HIS A 216 -6.40 -46.63 -32.62
C HIS A 216 -6.37 -45.69 -33.83
N GLN A 217 -5.55 -45.88 -34.88
CA GLN A 217 -4.64 -46.95 -35.28
C GLN A 217 -3.80 -46.43 -36.48
N GLY A 218 -2.63 -47.04 -36.74
CA GLY A 218 -2.13 -47.20 -38.13
C GLY A 218 -0.95 -46.35 -38.61
N GLY A 219 0.27 -46.87 -38.41
CA GLY A 219 1.19 -47.21 -39.51
C GLY A 219 1.89 -46.11 -40.34
N GLY A 220 3.21 -46.03 -40.23
CA GLY A 220 4.08 -45.84 -41.39
C GLY A 220 5.20 -44.79 -41.31
N ARG A 221 6.44 -45.31 -41.27
CA ARG A 221 7.70 -44.74 -41.81
C ARG A 221 8.38 -43.57 -41.06
N GLY A 222 9.24 -43.98 -40.13
CA GLY A 222 10.69 -43.71 -40.11
C GLY A 222 11.20 -42.33 -40.48
N VAL A 223 11.62 -41.58 -39.44
CA VAL A 223 12.83 -40.74 -39.45
C VAL A 223 13.40 -40.75 -38.02
N ARG A 224 14.65 -41.21 -37.86
CA ARG A 224 15.43 -40.98 -36.62
C ARG A 224 16.11 -39.60 -36.74
N PRO A 225 16.11 -38.81 -35.67
CA PRO A 225 17.32 -38.15 -35.21
C PRO A 225 17.52 -38.46 -33.71
N ALA A 226 18.62 -39.10 -33.33
CA ALA A 226 19.91 -38.47 -33.04
C ALA A 226 19.84 -37.49 -31.85
N GLY A 227 20.25 -38.00 -30.68
CA GLY A 227 20.93 -37.24 -29.63
C GLY A 227 20.13 -36.19 -28.86
N THR A 228 19.48 -36.59 -27.76
CA THR A 228 19.14 -35.68 -26.65
C THR A 228 19.42 -36.34 -25.30
N ASP A 229 20.66 -36.79 -25.11
CA ASP A 229 21.26 -36.96 -23.78
C ASP A 229 21.93 -35.65 -23.38
N LEU A 230 21.17 -34.71 -22.81
CA LEU A 230 21.71 -33.57 -22.04
C LEU A 230 20.63 -32.79 -21.28
N LEU A 231 19.68 -33.48 -20.64
CA LEU A 231 18.78 -32.87 -19.65
C LEU A 231 18.59 -33.82 -18.45
N ARG A 232 19.67 -34.01 -17.68
CA ARG A 232 19.66 -34.69 -16.37
C ARG A 232 20.58 -34.04 -15.34
N HIS A 233 20.39 -32.75 -15.14
CA HIS A 233 20.70 -31.98 -13.92
C HIS A 233 19.79 -30.76 -14.05
N ASP A 234 18.84 -30.42 -13.19
CA ASP A 234 18.79 -30.49 -11.75
C ASP A 234 17.32 -30.26 -11.35
N ARG A 235 16.68 -31.26 -10.73
CA ARG A 235 15.29 -31.20 -10.23
C ARG A 235 15.16 -31.92 -8.89
N ARG A 236 16.20 -31.83 -8.03
CA ARG A 236 16.17 -32.47 -6.71
C ARG A 236 15.99 -31.53 -5.52
N ASP A 237 15.74 -30.23 -5.72
CA ASP A 237 15.62 -29.29 -4.58
C ASP A 237 14.22 -28.74 -4.25
N VAL A 238 13.18 -29.10 -5.02
CA VAL A 238 11.81 -28.58 -4.74
C VAL A 238 10.98 -29.53 -3.86
N ARG A 239 11.45 -30.75 -3.59
CA ARG A 239 10.73 -31.74 -2.76
C ARG A 239 11.11 -31.69 -1.27
N SER A 240 12.27 -31.16 -0.90
CA SER A 240 12.71 -31.01 0.50
C SER A 240 12.01 -29.83 1.21
N TRP A 241 11.70 -28.75 0.49
CA TRP A 241 11.06 -27.56 1.07
C TRP A 241 9.57 -27.75 1.44
N ARG A 242 8.89 -28.73 0.82
CA ARG A 242 7.47 -29.04 1.13
C ARG A 242 7.29 -29.97 2.34
N ALA A 243 8.33 -30.65 2.81
CA ALA A 243 8.27 -31.53 3.98
C ALA A 243 8.34 -30.77 5.32
N GLY A 244 8.89 -29.54 5.33
CA GLY A 244 9.07 -28.75 6.57
C GLY A 244 7.84 -27.97 7.06
N ARG A 245 6.87 -27.65 6.20
CA ARG A 245 5.69 -26.82 6.57
C ARG A 245 4.48 -27.59 7.09
N GLN A 246 4.50 -28.92 7.11
CA GLN A 246 3.37 -29.73 7.58
C GLN A 246 3.39 -30.02 9.10
N ARG A 247 4.44 -29.61 9.83
CA ARG A 247 4.55 -29.86 11.29
C ARG A 247 3.94 -28.80 12.20
N CYS A 248 3.39 -27.70 11.66
CA CYS A 248 2.75 -26.64 12.46
C CYS A 248 1.28 -26.46 12.09
N ARG A 249 0.45 -27.48 12.35
CA ARG A 249 -1.00 -27.29 12.51
C ARG A 249 -1.42 -27.85 13.87
N PRO A 250 -2.12 -27.06 14.71
CA PRO A 250 -2.69 -27.57 15.96
C PRO A 250 -3.84 -28.53 15.62
N ARG A 251 -3.86 -29.70 16.27
CA ARG A 251 -4.90 -30.73 16.12
C ARG A 251 -6.21 -30.23 16.76
N PRO A 252 -7.36 -30.30 16.07
CA PRO A 252 -8.65 -30.05 16.67
C PRO A 252 -9.25 -31.32 17.26
N GLY A 253 -9.75 -31.24 18.50
CA GLY A 253 -10.74 -32.15 19.07
C GLY A 253 -10.18 -33.41 19.75
N ALA A 254 -10.04 -33.35 21.07
CA ALA A 254 -10.08 -34.54 21.92
C ALA A 254 -10.73 -34.16 23.26
N ASP A 255 -11.97 -34.60 23.44
CA ASP A 255 -12.62 -34.91 24.72
C ASP A 255 -13.98 -35.58 24.40
N PRO A 256 -14.63 -36.35 25.30
CA PRO A 256 -14.18 -36.91 26.59
C PRO A 256 -14.52 -38.42 26.72
N ALA A 257 -14.09 -39.07 27.83
CA ALA A 257 -14.84 -40.06 28.64
C ALA A 257 -13.99 -41.23 29.21
N GLY A 258 -13.94 -41.29 30.55
CA GLY A 258 -14.36 -42.46 31.34
C GLY A 258 -13.40 -43.64 31.52
N GLY A 259 -13.06 -43.96 32.78
CA GLY A 259 -12.56 -45.29 33.15
C GLY A 259 -11.77 -45.36 34.46
N ASP A 260 -12.51 -45.51 35.56
CA ASP A 260 -12.22 -46.21 36.83
C ASP A 260 -10.80 -46.66 37.23
N GLY A 261 -10.53 -46.44 38.53
CA GLY A 261 -10.18 -47.55 39.43
C GLY A 261 -8.75 -47.56 40.00
N GLY A 262 -8.64 -47.42 41.33
CA GLY A 262 -7.54 -48.04 42.10
C GLY A 262 -6.81 -47.16 43.12
N HIS A 263 -7.38 -47.10 44.33
CA HIS A 263 -6.81 -46.95 45.70
C HIS A 263 -5.31 -47.26 45.97
N PRO A 264 -4.77 -47.04 47.21
CA PRO A 264 -5.19 -46.14 48.32
C PRO A 264 -4.02 -45.41 49.05
N GLY A 265 -4.36 -44.50 49.96
CA GLY A 265 -3.68 -44.38 51.27
C GLY A 265 -2.86 -43.12 51.53
N ALA A 266 -3.40 -42.22 52.37
CA ALA A 266 -2.86 -41.87 53.70
C ALA A 266 -3.35 -40.50 54.21
N ALA A 267 -3.77 -40.50 55.49
CA ALA A 267 -3.90 -39.39 56.45
C ALA A 267 -5.02 -38.36 56.19
N ASP A 268 -6.19 -38.47 56.83
CA ASP A 268 -6.52 -38.14 58.24
C ASP A 268 -5.99 -36.79 58.74
N ALA A 269 -6.89 -35.81 58.88
CA ALA A 269 -7.17 -35.14 60.16
C ALA A 269 -8.31 -34.13 60.00
N ALA A 270 -9.43 -34.43 60.66
CA ALA A 270 -10.58 -33.56 60.84
C ALA A 270 -10.32 -32.52 61.93
N VAL A 271 -10.75 -31.26 61.74
CA VAL A 271 -11.17 -30.36 62.82
C VAL A 271 -12.36 -29.52 62.35
N ARG A 272 -13.37 -29.46 63.21
CA ARG A 272 -14.74 -28.91 63.05
C ARG A 272 -14.80 -27.38 63.00
N PRO A 273 -15.92 -26.81 62.53
CA PRO A 273 -16.24 -25.38 62.64
C PRO A 273 -16.88 -25.09 64.00
N ASP A 274 -16.68 -23.89 64.54
CA ASP A 274 -17.59 -23.31 65.53
C ASP A 274 -17.67 -21.79 65.38
N ALA A 275 -18.92 -21.33 65.40
CA ALA A 275 -19.33 -19.96 65.55
C ALA A 275 -19.09 -19.48 66.99
N HIS A 276 -18.82 -18.19 67.19
CA HIS A 276 -19.54 -17.31 68.12
C HIS A 276 -18.86 -15.94 68.23
N GLN A 277 -19.70 -14.90 68.24
CA GLN A 277 -19.39 -13.50 68.55
C GLN A 277 -18.90 -13.33 69.99
N ALA A 278 -17.92 -12.43 70.18
CA ALA A 278 -17.87 -11.41 71.23
C ALA A 278 -16.81 -10.36 70.84
#